data_AF-A0A1V5L766-F1
#
_entry.id   AF-A0A1V5L766-F1
#
_cell.length_a   1.000
_cell.length_b   1.000
_cell.length_c   1.000
_cell.angle_alpha   90.00
_cell.angle_beta   90.00
_cell.angle_gamma   90.00
#
_symmetry.space_group_name_H-M   'P 1'
#
loop_
_entity.id
_entity.type
_entity.pdbx_description
1 polymer ?
#
loop_
_entity_poly.entity_id
_entity_poly.type
_entity_poly.pdbx_seq_one_letter_code
_entity_poly.pdbx_strand_id
1 'polypeptide(L)'
;MFLGAYFSLETLSAAEDKQPQNAVRKEPAQDARAQMEALRQREELLRVRQRELQLLESRIDEKIRRLSQLETSVKAEIAMYRQISDERTKHLVKIYSSMKPNAAATLMNQMDIEVATEVFLGLKGEIAGGILAYMEPAKAAAITKRLMSSRKMSSSPAGGAAITAPAASADSPRDDRTDRPVTAQQPRTVAKAHARVKPARPWASPQASPQPAAQAQPAPPVAAEPQAAASPTDAPQVAAQTESPMIPLVQTTNQSEGQVE
;
A
#
# COMPACT_ATOMS: atom_id res chain seq x y z
N MET A 1 112.21 -35.04 -19.63
CA MET A 1 112.70 -35.55 -20.93
C MET A 1 111.65 -36.48 -21.51
N PHE A 2 111.51 -36.47 -22.84
CA PHE A 2 110.54 -37.19 -23.71
C PHE A 2 109.15 -36.55 -23.79
N LEU A 3 108.91 -35.62 -24.72
CA LEU A 3 108.65 -35.78 -26.18
C LEU A 3 107.37 -36.55 -26.51
N GLY A 4 106.54 -35.95 -27.36
CA GLY A 4 105.84 -36.70 -28.40
C GLY A 4 104.35 -36.40 -28.51
N ALA A 5 104.03 -35.33 -29.23
CA ALA A 5 102.72 -35.13 -29.81
C ALA A 5 102.32 -36.31 -30.70
N TYR A 6 101.10 -36.81 -30.55
CA TYR A 6 100.33 -37.40 -31.65
C TYR A 6 99.01 -36.66 -31.76
N PHE A 7 99.03 -35.71 -32.68
CA PHE A 7 97.90 -35.03 -33.27
C PHE A 7 97.22 -36.02 -34.21
N SER A 8 96.01 -36.47 -33.86
CA SER A 8 95.08 -37.07 -34.82
C SER A 8 93.79 -36.28 -34.76
N LEU A 9 93.60 -35.52 -35.84
CA LEU A 9 92.36 -34.85 -36.20
C LEU A 9 91.41 -35.89 -36.84
N GLU A 10 90.13 -35.53 -36.81
CA GLU A 10 89.04 -36.00 -37.67
C GLU A 10 88.16 -37.20 -37.22
N THR A 11 86.97 -36.83 -36.74
CA THR A 11 85.62 -37.27 -37.17
C THR A 11 84.70 -38.01 -36.18
N LEU A 12 83.43 -37.60 -36.28
CA LEU A 12 82.18 -38.20 -35.79
C LEU A 12 81.87 -38.06 -34.29
N SER A 13 80.96 -37.16 -33.91
CA SER A 13 79.49 -37.31 -34.00
C SER A 13 78.91 -38.25 -32.94
N ALA A 14 78.12 -37.62 -32.04
CA ALA A 14 76.87 -38.11 -31.43
C ALA A 14 76.86 -39.43 -30.62
N ALA A 15 76.67 -39.30 -29.30
CA ALA A 15 75.79 -40.10 -28.43
C ALA A 15 75.85 -39.50 -27.00
N GLU A 16 74.84 -38.74 -26.54
CA GLU A 16 73.70 -39.18 -25.70
C GLU A 16 74.08 -39.71 -24.31
N ASP A 17 73.73 -38.96 -23.24
CA ASP A 17 72.74 -39.46 -22.25
C ASP A 17 72.25 -38.37 -21.27
N LYS A 18 70.91 -38.23 -21.25
CA LYS A 18 70.00 -37.81 -20.15
C LYS A 18 69.83 -36.33 -19.79
N GLN A 19 68.82 -35.75 -20.45
CA GLN A 19 67.87 -34.81 -19.84
C GLN A 19 67.28 -35.33 -18.51
N PRO A 20 67.04 -34.41 -17.58
CA PRO A 20 65.69 -34.29 -17.03
C PRO A 20 65.28 -32.82 -17.02
N GLN A 21 64.84 -32.31 -18.15
CA GLN A 21 64.14 -31.02 -18.22
C GLN A 21 62.91 -31.18 -19.09
N ASN A 22 62.00 -32.04 -18.63
CA ASN A 22 60.62 -32.07 -19.11
C ASN A 22 59.67 -32.17 -17.91
N ALA A 23 59.81 -31.20 -17.02
CA ALA A 23 58.81 -30.88 -16.01
C ALA A 23 58.70 -29.37 -16.01
N VAL A 24 57.47 -28.84 -15.94
CA VAL A 24 57.12 -27.41 -15.92
C VAL A 24 57.04 -26.73 -17.29
N ARG A 25 56.12 -27.19 -18.15
CA ARG A 25 55.44 -26.30 -19.11
C ARG A 25 54.09 -26.86 -19.57
N LYS A 26 53.23 -27.27 -18.63
CA LYS A 26 51.82 -27.57 -18.91
C LYS A 26 50.83 -26.56 -18.31
N GLU A 27 51.29 -25.58 -17.54
CA GLU A 27 50.39 -24.86 -16.63
C GLU A 27 49.60 -23.66 -17.21
N PRO A 28 50.05 -22.83 -18.18
CA PRO A 28 49.24 -21.65 -18.54
C PRO A 28 47.95 -22.00 -19.32
N ALA A 29 47.94 -23.09 -20.08
CA ALA A 29 46.80 -23.45 -20.94
C ALA A 29 45.69 -24.18 -20.17
N GLN A 30 46.01 -24.95 -19.13
CA GLN A 30 45.03 -25.61 -18.28
C GLN A 30 44.39 -24.61 -17.32
N ASP A 31 45.19 -23.70 -16.76
CA ASP A 31 44.69 -22.62 -15.90
C ASP A 31 43.77 -21.66 -16.65
N ALA A 32 44.11 -21.30 -17.90
CA ALA A 32 43.25 -20.46 -18.74
C ALA A 32 41.90 -21.13 -19.07
N ARG A 33 41.87 -22.46 -19.29
CA ARG A 33 40.63 -23.20 -19.53
C ARG A 33 39.76 -23.27 -18.27
N ALA A 34 40.36 -23.59 -17.13
CA ALA A 34 39.68 -23.61 -15.83
C ALA A 34 39.11 -22.23 -15.46
N GLN A 35 39.86 -21.16 -15.70
CA GLN A 35 39.38 -19.78 -15.52
C GLN A 35 38.21 -19.45 -16.45
N MET A 36 38.27 -19.85 -17.72
CA MET A 36 37.18 -19.61 -18.68
C MET A 36 35.90 -20.39 -18.30
N GLU A 37 36.04 -21.60 -17.77
CA GLU A 37 34.91 -22.38 -17.25
C GLU A 37 34.30 -21.75 -15.99
N ALA A 38 35.13 -21.28 -15.05
CA ALA A 38 34.68 -20.56 -13.86
C ALA A 38 33.95 -19.25 -14.21
N LEU A 39 34.45 -18.51 -15.22
CA LEU A 39 33.78 -17.31 -15.73
C LEU A 39 32.43 -17.64 -16.37
N ARG A 40 32.35 -18.69 -17.20
CA ARG A 40 31.07 -19.13 -17.79
C ARG A 40 30.04 -19.55 -16.75
N GLN A 41 30.47 -20.28 -15.72
CA GLN A 41 29.58 -20.65 -14.60
C GLN A 41 29.06 -19.41 -13.87
N ARG A 42 29.94 -18.42 -13.62
CA ARG A 42 29.55 -17.16 -13.00
C ARG A 42 28.59 -16.36 -13.87
N GLU A 43 28.83 -16.28 -15.17
CA GLU A 43 27.93 -15.61 -16.12
C GLU A 43 26.54 -16.26 -16.14
N GLU A 44 26.46 -17.59 -16.15
CA GLU A 44 25.16 -18.28 -16.13
C GLU A 44 24.43 -18.05 -14.80
N LEU A 45 25.14 -18.10 -13.67
CA LEU A 45 24.56 -17.77 -12.36
C LEU A 45 24.04 -16.32 -12.31
N LEU A 46 24.79 -15.37 -12.88
CA LEU A 46 24.36 -13.98 -12.98
C LEU A 46 23.15 -13.82 -13.90
N ARG A 47 23.10 -14.54 -15.03
CA ARG A 47 21.94 -14.55 -15.94
C ARG A 47 20.69 -15.11 -15.28
N VAL A 48 20.80 -16.17 -14.50
CA VAL A 48 19.66 -16.73 -13.74
C VAL A 48 19.17 -15.69 -12.73
N ARG A 49 20.07 -15.13 -11.92
CA ARG A 49 19.70 -14.09 -10.93
C ARG A 49 19.09 -12.85 -11.58
N GLN A 50 19.60 -12.41 -12.73
CA GLN A 50 19.05 -11.26 -13.45
C GLN A 50 17.62 -11.54 -13.92
N ARG A 51 17.36 -12.75 -14.46
CA ARG A 51 15.99 -13.16 -14.85
C ARG A 51 15.05 -13.23 -13.64
N GLU A 52 15.51 -13.74 -12.52
CA GLU A 52 14.73 -13.79 -11.27
C GLU A 52 14.40 -12.38 -10.77
N LEU A 53 15.38 -11.46 -10.79
CA LEU A 53 15.17 -10.07 -10.39
C LEU A 53 14.19 -9.36 -11.30
N GLN A 54 14.29 -9.54 -12.63
CA GLN A 54 13.34 -8.97 -13.59
C GLN A 54 11.91 -9.51 -13.40
N LEU A 55 11.77 -10.80 -13.11
CA LEU A 55 10.48 -11.39 -12.77
C LEU A 55 9.92 -10.81 -11.47
N LEU A 56 10.78 -10.53 -10.49
CA LEU A 56 10.36 -9.95 -9.22
C LEU A 56 9.98 -8.47 -9.38
N GLU A 57 10.74 -7.71 -10.17
CA GLU A 57 10.46 -6.32 -10.52
C GLU A 57 9.12 -6.18 -11.24
N SER A 58 8.87 -6.98 -12.28
CA SER A 58 7.58 -7.01 -12.97
C SER A 58 6.41 -7.37 -12.05
N ARG A 59 6.59 -8.34 -11.14
CA ARG A 59 5.58 -8.66 -10.12
C ARG A 59 5.33 -7.51 -9.14
N ILE A 60 6.36 -6.75 -8.78
CA ILE A 60 6.23 -5.58 -7.93
C ILE A 60 5.47 -4.48 -8.68
N ASP A 61 5.83 -4.20 -9.93
CA ASP A 61 5.16 -3.21 -10.76
C ASP A 61 3.67 -3.55 -10.96
N GLU A 62 3.35 -4.81 -11.21
CA GLU A 62 1.96 -5.27 -11.28
C GLU A 62 1.22 -5.01 -9.96
N LYS A 63 1.84 -5.31 -8.82
CA LYS A 63 1.24 -5.06 -7.51
C LYS A 63 1.03 -3.57 -7.26
N ILE A 64 2.01 -2.72 -7.62
CA ILE A 64 1.90 -1.27 -7.49
C ILE A 64 0.75 -0.75 -8.35
N ARG A 65 0.64 -1.21 -9.61
CA ARG A 65 -0.46 -0.83 -10.50
C ARG A 65 -1.82 -1.25 -9.93
N ARG A 66 -1.95 -2.47 -9.43
CA ARG A 66 -3.20 -2.94 -8.79
C ARG A 66 -3.54 -2.13 -7.54
N LEU A 67 -2.55 -1.83 -6.69
CA LEU A 67 -2.77 -1.00 -5.50
C LEU A 67 -3.18 0.42 -5.88
N SER A 68 -2.56 1.02 -6.89
CA SER A 68 -2.92 2.35 -7.38
C SER A 68 -4.32 2.38 -7.99
N GLN A 69 -4.70 1.35 -8.74
CA GLN A 69 -6.07 1.18 -9.25
C GLN A 69 -7.09 1.02 -8.12
N LEU A 70 -6.75 0.24 -7.09
CA LEU A 70 -7.62 0.07 -5.93
C LEU A 70 -7.75 1.38 -5.15
N GLU A 71 -6.65 2.10 -4.93
CA GLU A 71 -6.66 3.38 -4.25
C GLU A 71 -7.52 4.41 -5.01
N THR A 72 -7.38 4.48 -6.33
CA THR A 72 -8.20 5.39 -7.16
C THR A 72 -9.68 5.00 -7.15
N SER A 73 -10.00 3.70 -7.22
CA SER A 73 -11.38 3.20 -7.10
C SER A 73 -12.00 3.55 -5.76
N VAL A 74 -11.29 3.29 -4.66
CA VAL A 74 -11.77 3.59 -3.30
C VAL A 74 -11.94 5.09 -3.11
N LYS A 75 -10.99 5.92 -3.58
CA LYS A 75 -11.12 7.38 -3.53
C LYS A 75 -12.33 7.88 -4.34
N ALA A 76 -12.57 7.31 -5.52
CA ALA A 76 -13.72 7.66 -6.33
C ALA A 76 -15.04 7.28 -5.64
N GLU A 77 -15.11 6.10 -5.04
CA GLU A 77 -16.29 5.63 -4.31
C GLU A 77 -16.57 6.49 -3.06
N ILE A 78 -15.52 6.84 -2.30
CA ILE A 78 -15.64 7.77 -1.16
C ILE A 78 -16.11 9.15 -1.65
N ALA A 79 -15.59 9.65 -2.76
CA ALA A 79 -16.00 10.95 -3.31
C ALA A 79 -17.48 10.93 -3.72
N MET A 80 -17.94 9.86 -4.38
CA MET A 80 -19.35 9.66 -4.74
C MET A 80 -20.24 9.60 -3.50
N TYR A 81 -19.85 8.83 -2.48
CA TYR A 81 -20.59 8.75 -1.22
C TYR A 81 -20.66 10.10 -0.51
N ARG A 82 -19.54 10.84 -0.45
CA ARG A 82 -19.51 12.20 0.11
C ARG A 82 -20.44 13.14 -0.64
N GLN A 83 -20.43 13.11 -1.98
CA GLN A 83 -21.32 13.97 -2.77
C GLN A 83 -22.79 13.68 -2.47
N ILE A 84 -23.19 12.40 -2.47
CA ILE A 84 -24.57 12.00 -2.15
C ILE A 84 -24.94 12.41 -0.72
N SER A 85 -24.04 12.19 0.23
CA SER A 85 -24.25 12.59 1.63
C SER A 85 -24.40 14.11 1.77
N ASP A 86 -23.53 14.88 1.12
CA ASP A 86 -23.57 16.35 1.13
C ASP A 86 -24.84 16.88 0.48
N GLU A 87 -25.30 16.30 -0.63
CA GLU A 87 -26.56 16.66 -1.28
C GLU A 87 -27.77 16.37 -0.38
N ARG A 88 -27.80 15.21 0.27
CA ARG A 88 -28.85 14.86 1.26
C ARG A 88 -28.86 15.85 2.43
N THR A 89 -27.70 16.13 3.01
CA THR A 89 -27.59 17.09 4.13
C THR A 89 -28.00 18.49 3.70
N LYS A 90 -27.57 18.96 2.53
CA LYS A 90 -28.00 20.25 1.97
C LYS A 90 -29.52 20.32 1.79
N HIS A 91 -30.14 19.24 1.33
CA HIS A 91 -31.58 19.17 1.17
C HIS A 91 -32.30 19.29 2.53
N LEU A 92 -31.85 18.54 3.55
CA LEU A 92 -32.39 18.63 4.90
C LEU A 92 -32.22 20.04 5.48
N VAL A 93 -31.03 20.62 5.38
CA VAL A 93 -30.75 22.00 5.80
C VAL A 93 -31.70 22.97 5.13
N LYS A 94 -31.97 22.82 3.83
CA LYS A 94 -32.91 23.69 3.09
C LYS A 94 -34.34 23.57 3.64
N ILE A 95 -34.82 22.34 3.89
CA ILE A 95 -36.16 22.13 4.45
C ILE A 95 -36.27 22.80 5.81
N TYR A 96 -35.35 22.51 6.73
CA TYR A 96 -35.41 23.03 8.10
C TYR A 96 -35.16 24.53 8.19
N SER A 97 -34.29 25.10 7.33
CA SER A 97 -34.03 26.55 7.29
C SER A 97 -35.19 27.36 6.74
N SER A 98 -36.02 26.78 5.88
CA SER A 98 -37.23 27.43 5.35
C SER A 98 -38.43 27.36 6.32
N MET A 99 -38.34 26.53 7.35
CA MET A 99 -39.41 26.31 8.33
C MET A 99 -39.30 27.31 9.51
N LYS A 100 -40.43 27.56 10.18
CA LYS A 100 -40.45 28.32 11.43
C LYS A 100 -39.58 27.61 12.51
N PRO A 101 -38.73 28.33 13.27
CA PRO A 101 -37.82 27.73 14.24
C PRO A 101 -38.50 26.83 15.28
N ASN A 102 -39.69 27.22 15.77
CA ASN A 102 -40.46 26.43 16.73
C ASN A 102 -40.93 25.07 16.15
N ALA A 103 -41.41 25.07 14.91
CA ALA A 103 -41.83 23.84 14.23
C ALA A 103 -40.63 22.91 13.95
N ALA A 104 -39.51 23.49 13.51
CA ALA A 104 -38.26 22.76 13.30
C ALA A 104 -37.73 22.13 14.60
N ALA A 105 -37.79 22.87 15.72
CA ALA A 105 -37.38 22.37 17.04
C ALA A 105 -38.21 21.17 17.50
N THR A 106 -39.53 21.22 17.29
CA THR A 106 -40.44 20.13 17.64
C THR A 106 -40.11 18.85 16.86
N LEU A 107 -39.84 18.97 15.56
CA LEU A 107 -39.43 17.84 14.72
C LEU A 107 -38.04 17.32 15.09
N MET A 108 -37.08 18.20 15.37
CA MET A 108 -35.73 17.80 15.79
C MET A 108 -35.71 17.13 17.16
N ASN A 109 -36.63 17.49 18.06
CA ASN A 109 -36.79 16.78 19.33
C ASN A 109 -37.24 15.32 19.13
N GLN A 110 -37.83 14.94 18.00
CA GLN A 110 -38.23 13.56 17.71
C GLN A 110 -37.17 12.78 16.93
N MET A 111 -36.15 13.46 16.42
CA MET A 111 -35.07 12.88 15.61
C MET A 111 -33.91 12.36 16.49
N ASP A 112 -33.10 11.48 15.91
CA ASP A 112 -31.83 11.06 16.50
C ASP A 112 -30.84 12.23 16.62
N ILE A 113 -30.06 12.22 17.71
CA ILE A 113 -29.09 13.27 18.04
C ILE A 113 -27.99 13.36 16.97
N GLU A 114 -27.57 12.25 16.38
CA GLU A 114 -26.52 12.22 15.36
C GLU A 114 -26.97 12.95 14.08
N VAL A 115 -28.17 12.63 13.58
CA VAL A 115 -28.73 13.26 12.38
C VAL A 115 -29.00 14.75 12.63
N ALA A 116 -29.55 15.11 13.79
CA ALA A 116 -29.74 16.51 14.15
C ALA A 116 -28.40 17.28 14.16
N THR A 117 -27.35 16.68 14.74
CA THR A 117 -26.00 17.27 14.78
C THR A 117 -25.45 17.54 13.38
N GLU A 118 -25.63 16.62 12.43
CA GLU A 118 -25.20 16.81 11.03
C GLU A 118 -25.95 17.95 10.33
N VAL A 119 -27.26 18.07 10.56
CA VAL A 119 -28.05 19.18 9.99
C VAL A 119 -27.61 20.52 10.61
N PHE A 120 -27.35 20.57 11.92
CA PHE A 120 -26.87 21.78 12.59
C PHE A 120 -25.49 22.25 12.10
N LEU A 121 -24.62 21.35 11.64
CA LEU A 121 -23.34 21.71 11.00
C LEU A 121 -23.52 22.50 9.70
N GLY A 122 -24.61 22.26 8.97
CA GLY A 122 -24.92 22.95 7.72
C GLY A 122 -25.81 24.19 7.86
N LEU A 123 -26.41 24.42 9.03
CA LEU A 123 -27.29 25.57 9.29
C LEU A 123 -26.49 26.86 9.54
N LYS A 124 -27.06 28.00 9.15
CA LYS A 124 -26.56 29.32 9.57
C LYS A 124 -26.76 29.50 11.07
N GLY A 125 -25.79 30.12 11.74
CA GLY A 125 -25.79 30.30 13.20
C GLY A 125 -27.05 30.96 13.76
N GLU A 126 -27.62 31.92 13.04
CA GLU A 126 -28.86 32.61 13.42
C GLU A 126 -30.07 31.65 13.49
N ILE A 127 -30.25 30.85 12.44
CA ILE A 127 -31.34 29.87 12.36
C ILE A 127 -31.12 28.75 13.39
N ALA A 128 -29.88 28.29 13.52
CA ALA A 128 -29.52 27.27 14.50
C ALA A 128 -29.82 27.72 15.95
N GLY A 129 -29.43 28.94 16.31
CA GLY A 129 -29.75 29.53 17.62
C GLY A 129 -31.25 29.68 17.85
N GLY A 130 -31.99 30.09 16.80
CA GLY A 130 -33.45 30.17 16.84
C GLY A 130 -34.10 28.82 17.09
N ILE A 131 -33.63 27.73 16.47
CA ILE A 131 -34.17 26.38 16.68
C ILE A 131 -33.83 25.88 18.09
N LEU A 132 -32.56 26.02 18.52
CA LEU A 132 -32.11 25.57 19.85
C LEU A 132 -32.89 26.24 20.99
N ALA A 133 -33.35 27.49 20.81
CA ALA A 133 -34.15 28.20 21.81
C ALA A 133 -35.53 27.57 22.09
N TYR A 134 -36.10 26.84 21.13
CA TYR A 134 -37.39 26.16 21.26
C TYR A 134 -37.25 24.63 21.45
N MET A 135 -36.02 24.11 21.50
CA MET A 135 -35.76 22.68 21.72
C MET A 135 -35.80 22.31 23.20
N GLU A 136 -35.87 21.00 23.47
CA GLU A 136 -35.71 20.49 24.84
C GLU A 136 -34.28 20.79 25.35
N PRO A 137 -34.12 21.40 26.55
CA PRO A 137 -32.80 21.82 27.04
C PRO A 137 -31.77 20.68 27.12
N ALA A 138 -32.20 19.48 27.51
CA ALA A 138 -31.34 18.31 27.60
C ALA A 138 -30.81 17.88 26.23
N LYS A 139 -31.67 17.86 25.19
CA LYS A 139 -31.28 17.53 23.82
C LYS A 139 -30.43 18.60 23.17
N ALA A 140 -30.79 19.88 23.36
CA ALA A 140 -30.01 21.00 22.88
C ALA A 140 -28.56 20.93 23.41
N ALA A 141 -28.38 20.72 24.72
CA ALA A 141 -27.06 20.56 25.32
C ALA A 141 -26.29 19.34 24.76
N ALA A 142 -26.98 18.22 24.52
CA ALA A 142 -26.37 17.02 23.93
C ALA A 142 -25.85 17.29 22.50
N ILE A 143 -26.66 17.95 21.67
CA ILE A 143 -26.28 18.34 20.30
C ILE A 143 -25.09 19.29 20.34
N THR A 144 -25.12 20.33 21.17
CA THR A 144 -23.99 21.28 21.30
C THR A 144 -22.70 20.59 21.73
N LYS A 145 -22.78 19.64 22.68
CA LYS A 145 -21.62 18.83 23.10
C LYS A 145 -21.07 17.99 21.94
N ARG A 146 -21.95 17.44 21.11
CA ARG A 146 -21.58 16.64 19.95
C ARG A 146 -20.93 17.49 18.86
N LEU A 147 -21.46 18.68 18.58
CA LEU A 147 -20.89 19.67 17.65
C LEU A 147 -19.46 20.08 18.04
N MET A 148 -19.19 20.25 19.34
CA MET A 148 -17.83 20.54 19.82
C MET A 148 -16.88 19.37 19.63
N SER A 149 -17.38 18.13 19.80
CA SER A 149 -16.58 16.91 19.68
C SER A 149 -16.26 16.57 18.22
N SER A 150 -17.21 16.77 17.30
CA SER A 150 -17.03 16.53 15.86
C SER A 150 -15.98 17.46 15.26
N ARG A 151 -15.96 18.75 15.67
CA ARG A 151 -14.92 19.70 15.27
C ARG A 151 -13.52 19.23 15.66
N LYS A 152 -13.36 18.65 16.86
CA LYS A 152 -12.06 18.16 17.33
C LYS A 152 -11.53 16.98 16.51
N MET A 153 -12.43 16.18 15.94
CA MET A 153 -12.06 15.08 15.05
C MET A 153 -11.66 15.56 13.65
N SER A 154 -12.36 16.57 13.11
CA SER A 154 -12.01 17.17 11.81
C SER A 154 -10.80 18.12 11.87
N SER A 155 -10.39 18.56 13.07
CA SER A 155 -9.27 19.49 13.25
C SER A 155 -7.97 18.83 13.70
N SER A 156 -7.83 17.50 13.61
CA SER A 156 -6.55 16.84 13.85
C SER A 156 -5.63 17.12 12.66
N PRO A 157 -4.55 17.91 12.83
CA PRO A 157 -3.70 18.29 11.73
C PRO A 157 -3.01 17.04 11.22
N ALA A 158 -3.05 16.85 9.91
CA ALA A 158 -2.09 16.05 9.19
C ALA A 158 -0.69 16.68 9.38
N GLY A 159 -0.09 16.43 10.56
CA GLY A 159 1.32 16.58 10.83
C GLY A 159 2.05 15.44 10.14
N GLY A 160 2.27 15.60 8.84
CA GLY A 160 3.00 14.67 8.00
C GLY A 160 3.83 15.44 6.99
N ALA A 161 5.10 15.61 7.31
CA ALA A 161 6.20 15.80 6.37
C ALA A 161 6.31 17.15 5.62
N ALA A 162 6.54 18.23 6.35
CA ALA A 162 7.47 19.27 5.88
C ALA A 162 8.90 18.85 6.29
N ILE A 163 9.51 17.95 5.52
CA ILE A 163 10.95 17.64 5.59
C ILE A 163 11.54 17.97 4.21
N THR A 164 11.64 19.25 3.90
CA THR A 164 12.51 19.72 2.80
C THR A 164 13.31 20.89 3.35
N ALA A 165 14.56 20.58 3.69
CA ALA A 165 15.58 21.48 4.19
C ALA A 165 15.93 22.60 3.19
N PRO A 166 16.38 23.77 3.67
CA PRO A 166 17.32 24.60 2.93
C PRO A 166 18.73 24.33 3.48
N ALA A 167 19.50 23.49 2.78
CA ALA A 167 20.95 23.41 2.99
C ALA A 167 21.59 24.62 2.31
N ALA A 168 21.89 25.64 3.11
CA ALA A 168 22.76 26.73 2.72
C ALA A 168 24.20 26.22 2.55
N SER A 169 24.76 26.54 1.40
CA SER A 169 26.16 26.36 1.01
C SER A 169 27.09 27.38 1.68
N ALA A 170 28.37 26.99 1.81
CA ALA A 170 29.56 27.76 2.20
C ALA A 170 29.68 28.02 3.72
N ASP A 171 30.82 27.89 4.38
CA ASP A 171 32.20 28.03 3.92
C ASP A 171 33.14 27.38 4.98
N SER A 172 34.27 26.83 4.55
CA SER A 172 35.31 26.33 5.46
C SER A 172 36.26 27.46 5.83
N PRO A 173 36.87 27.40 7.02
CA PRO A 173 38.33 27.55 7.02
C PRO A 173 39.04 26.43 7.79
N ARG A 174 40.08 25.89 7.13
CA ARG A 174 41.24 25.28 7.80
C ARG A 174 41.78 26.24 8.84
N ASP A 175 42.07 25.76 10.04
CA ASP A 175 43.31 26.17 10.69
C ASP A 175 43.88 25.09 11.61
N ASP A 176 45.19 24.98 11.47
CA ASP A 176 46.14 24.07 12.09
C ASP A 176 46.50 24.58 13.50
N ARG A 177 46.36 23.74 14.52
CA ARG A 177 47.18 23.84 15.74
C ARG A 177 47.05 22.59 16.60
N THR A 178 48.13 21.83 16.57
CA THR A 178 48.62 20.99 17.66
C THR A 178 48.55 21.66 19.03
N ASP A 179 48.49 20.79 20.03
CA ASP A 179 48.72 21.01 21.46
C ASP A 179 47.56 21.54 22.31
N ARG A 180 46.78 20.61 22.87
CA ARG A 180 46.24 20.77 24.24
C ARG A 180 46.41 19.48 25.05
N PRO A 181 46.97 19.56 26.27
CA PRO A 181 47.11 18.41 27.16
C PRO A 181 45.75 17.96 27.72
N VAL A 182 45.61 16.65 27.88
CA VAL A 182 44.46 15.97 28.49
C VAL A 182 44.46 16.27 29.99
N THR A 183 43.73 17.30 30.41
CA THR A 183 43.42 17.51 31.83
C THR A 183 42.30 16.56 32.26
N ALA A 184 42.62 15.72 33.25
CA ALA A 184 41.73 14.80 33.93
C ALA A 184 40.43 15.48 34.40
N GLN A 185 39.28 14.98 33.91
CA GLN A 185 37.98 15.26 34.51
C GLN A 185 37.75 14.29 35.68
N GLN A 186 37.54 14.88 36.86
CA GLN A 186 37.13 14.22 38.10
C GLN A 186 35.79 13.47 37.92
N PRO A 187 35.56 12.36 38.64
CA PRO A 187 34.28 11.69 38.64
C PRO A 187 33.24 12.55 39.37
N ARG A 188 32.20 12.98 38.63
CA ARG A 188 30.99 13.54 39.24
C ARG A 188 30.32 12.45 40.07
N THR A 189 30.23 12.70 41.37
CA THR A 189 29.46 11.92 42.33
C THR A 189 28.00 11.84 41.89
N VAL A 190 27.49 10.62 41.72
CA VAL A 190 26.07 10.40 41.46
C VAL A 190 25.34 10.45 42.80
N ALA A 191 24.73 11.60 43.08
CA ALA A 191 23.85 11.75 44.23
C ALA A 191 22.63 10.82 44.10
N LYS A 192 22.41 10.06 45.17
CA LYS A 192 21.35 9.08 45.37
C LYS A 192 20.00 9.81 45.51
N ALA A 193 19.15 9.76 44.49
CA ALA A 193 17.75 10.21 44.58
C ALA A 193 16.82 9.03 44.35
N HIS A 194 16.25 8.49 45.42
CA HIS A 194 15.22 7.46 45.38
C HIS A 194 13.88 8.12 45.00
N ALA A 195 13.54 8.09 43.71
CA ALA A 195 12.17 8.34 43.27
C ALA A 195 11.42 7.00 43.19
N ARG A 196 10.48 6.83 44.10
CA ARG A 196 9.56 5.70 44.27
C ARG A 196 8.67 5.53 43.02
N VAL A 197 9.10 4.67 42.09
CA VAL A 197 8.28 4.22 40.96
C VAL A 197 7.29 3.17 41.46
N LYS A 198 5.99 3.43 41.29
CA LYS A 198 4.92 2.46 41.54
C LYS A 198 4.99 1.35 40.48
N PRO A 199 4.97 0.06 40.82
CA PRO A 199 4.91 -0.98 39.82
C PRO A 199 3.54 -0.99 39.12
N ALA A 200 3.59 -1.03 37.78
CA ALA A 200 2.43 -1.25 36.92
C ALA A 200 1.82 -2.63 37.19
N ARG A 201 0.49 -2.70 37.16
CA ARG A 201 -0.28 -3.94 37.32
C ARG A 201 0.12 -4.96 36.24
N PRO A 202 0.38 -6.23 36.57
CA PRO A 202 0.54 -7.26 35.57
C PRO A 202 -0.78 -7.50 34.83
N TRP A 203 -0.68 -7.57 33.51
CA TRP A 203 -1.71 -8.02 32.58
C TRP A 203 -2.45 -9.25 33.14
N ALA A 204 -3.74 -9.09 33.42
CA ALA A 204 -4.60 -10.19 33.81
C ALA A 204 -4.92 -11.02 32.56
N SER A 205 -4.56 -12.30 32.60
CA SER A 205 -4.97 -13.30 31.61
C SER A 205 -6.50 -13.46 31.62
N PRO A 206 -7.16 -13.69 30.47
CA PRO A 206 -8.60 -13.92 30.44
C PRO A 206 -8.93 -15.26 31.09
N GLN A 207 -9.52 -15.21 32.27
CA GLN A 207 -10.09 -16.37 32.94
C GLN A 207 -11.40 -16.72 32.22
N ALA A 208 -11.37 -17.81 31.45
CA ALA A 208 -12.57 -18.44 30.90
C ALA A 208 -13.47 -18.86 32.07
N SER A 209 -14.61 -18.18 32.22
CA SER A 209 -15.68 -18.62 33.12
C SER A 209 -16.52 -19.68 32.40
N PRO A 210 -16.83 -20.83 33.04
CA PRO A 210 -17.72 -21.83 32.46
C PRO A 210 -19.16 -21.29 32.41
N GLN A 211 -19.78 -21.32 31.23
CA GLN A 211 -21.21 -21.10 31.07
C GLN A 211 -21.99 -22.20 31.80
N PRO A 212 -23.00 -21.87 32.62
CA PRO A 212 -23.92 -22.87 33.13
C PRO A 212 -24.85 -23.33 32.00
N ALA A 213 -24.94 -24.64 31.83
CA ALA A 213 -25.86 -25.31 30.93
C ALA A 213 -27.32 -24.95 31.28
N ALA A 214 -27.94 -24.11 30.46
CA ALA A 214 -29.37 -23.86 30.46
C ALA A 214 -30.02 -24.62 29.29
N GLN A 215 -30.35 -25.87 29.61
CA GLN A 215 -31.56 -26.61 29.24
C GLN A 215 -32.27 -26.20 27.93
N ALA A 216 -32.22 -27.13 26.99
CA ALA A 216 -33.13 -27.25 25.86
C ALA A 216 -34.61 -27.21 26.31
N GLN A 217 -35.41 -26.41 25.62
CA GLN A 217 -36.86 -26.57 25.60
C GLN A 217 -37.31 -26.87 24.15
N PRO A 218 -38.19 -27.86 23.95
CA PRO A 218 -38.61 -28.33 22.64
C PRO A 218 -39.69 -27.44 22.01
N ALA A 219 -39.74 -27.48 20.68
CA ALA A 219 -40.72 -26.81 19.83
C ALA A 219 -42.17 -27.18 20.17
N PRO A 220 -43.14 -26.26 19.98
CA PRO A 220 -44.54 -26.65 19.87
C PRO A 220 -44.87 -27.20 18.45
N PRO A 221 -45.68 -28.26 18.34
CA PRO A 221 -46.18 -28.80 17.07
C PRO A 221 -47.47 -28.06 16.62
N VAL A 222 -48.14 -28.59 15.58
CA VAL A 222 -49.46 -28.20 15.00
C VAL A 222 -49.31 -27.28 13.77
N ALA A 223 -49.79 -27.55 12.55
CA ALA A 223 -50.66 -28.56 11.94
C ALA A 223 -50.37 -28.56 10.41
N ALA A 224 -50.20 -29.71 9.78
CA ALA A 224 -51.18 -30.37 8.91
C ALA A 224 -51.71 -29.51 7.72
N GLU A 225 -51.17 -29.84 6.55
CA GLU A 225 -51.77 -29.76 5.21
C GLU A 225 -53.20 -30.36 5.17
N PRO A 226 -54.06 -30.04 4.18
CA PRO A 226 -53.98 -30.77 2.90
C PRO A 226 -54.41 -30.03 1.61
N GLN A 227 -53.72 -30.39 0.52
CA GLN A 227 -54.22 -30.81 -0.82
C GLN A 227 -55.21 -29.92 -1.62
N ALA A 228 -54.88 -29.63 -2.90
CA ALA A 228 -55.30 -30.43 -4.07
C ALA A 228 -55.38 -29.63 -5.42
N ALA A 229 -55.03 -30.34 -6.51
CA ALA A 229 -55.45 -30.18 -7.91
C ALA A 229 -54.84 -29.02 -8.73
N ALA A 230 -54.48 -29.14 -10.01
CA ALA A 230 -54.35 -30.25 -10.97
C ALA A 230 -53.56 -29.70 -12.19
N SER A 231 -52.84 -30.59 -12.89
CA SER A 231 -52.26 -30.40 -14.25
C SER A 231 -53.38 -30.34 -15.33
N PRO A 232 -53.14 -30.27 -16.68
CA PRO A 232 -51.88 -30.44 -17.44
C PRO A 232 -51.74 -29.65 -18.80
N THR A 233 -50.61 -29.88 -19.49
CA THR A 233 -50.41 -30.01 -20.97
C THR A 233 -50.85 -28.90 -21.94
N ASP A 234 -49.89 -28.27 -22.64
CA ASP A 234 -49.62 -28.54 -24.07
C ASP A 234 -48.31 -27.90 -24.58
N ALA A 235 -47.59 -28.63 -25.43
CA ALA A 235 -46.44 -28.15 -26.23
C ALA A 235 -46.94 -27.83 -27.66
N PRO A 236 -46.15 -27.26 -28.61
CA PRO A 236 -44.98 -27.94 -29.19
C PRO A 236 -43.82 -27.04 -29.68
N GLN A 237 -42.71 -27.73 -30.00
CA GLN A 237 -41.48 -27.28 -30.66
C GLN A 237 -41.63 -27.04 -32.17
N VAL A 238 -40.85 -26.11 -32.74
CA VAL A 238 -40.31 -26.14 -34.14
C VAL A 238 -38.98 -25.33 -34.14
N ALA A 239 -37.79 -25.96 -34.18
CA ALA A 239 -36.89 -26.14 -35.34
C ALA A 239 -36.63 -24.85 -36.18
N ALA A 240 -35.45 -24.22 -36.14
CA ALA A 240 -34.20 -24.52 -36.86
C ALA A 240 -33.97 -23.62 -38.12
N GLN A 241 -32.70 -23.32 -38.39
CA GLN A 241 -32.08 -22.79 -39.64
C GLN A 241 -31.89 -21.26 -39.72
N THR A 242 -30.65 -20.75 -39.68
CA THR A 242 -29.65 -20.60 -40.77
C THR A 242 -30.06 -19.47 -41.73
N GLU A 243 -29.31 -18.36 -41.73
CA GLU A 243 -28.70 -17.71 -42.93
C GLU A 243 -28.16 -16.30 -42.60
N SER A 244 -26.90 -16.07 -42.96
CA SER A 244 -26.29 -14.73 -43.08
C SER A 244 -26.78 -14.02 -44.35
N PRO A 245 -26.74 -12.69 -44.37
CA PRO A 245 -25.89 -11.99 -45.36
C PRO A 245 -25.23 -10.74 -44.72
N MET A 246 -23.93 -10.44 -44.87
CA MET A 246 -23.15 -10.00 -46.04
C MET A 246 -23.62 -8.66 -46.68
N ILE A 247 -23.05 -7.52 -46.19
CA ILE A 247 -22.49 -6.34 -46.91
C ILE A 247 -23.53 -5.42 -47.64
N PRO A 248 -23.43 -4.04 -47.66
CA PRO A 248 -22.23 -3.31 -48.07
C PRO A 248 -21.77 -2.02 -47.37
N LEU A 249 -20.45 -1.89 -47.43
CA LEU A 249 -19.59 -0.74 -47.64
C LEU A 249 -20.29 0.50 -48.24
N VAL A 250 -20.32 1.60 -47.49
CA VAL A 250 -20.60 2.94 -48.03
C VAL A 250 -19.27 3.65 -48.27
N GLN A 251 -18.80 3.60 -49.51
CA GLN A 251 -17.96 4.64 -50.09
C GLN A 251 -18.84 5.47 -51.02
N THR A 252 -18.96 6.77 -50.75
CA THR A 252 -19.33 7.78 -51.77
C THR A 252 -18.66 9.08 -51.32
N THR A 253 -17.52 9.38 -51.94
CA THR A 253 -17.34 10.42 -52.96
C THR A 253 -17.51 11.84 -52.39
N ASN A 254 -16.37 12.50 -52.18
CA ASN A 254 -16.26 13.94 -52.04
C ASN A 254 -15.44 14.43 -53.24
N GLN A 255 -16.16 14.82 -54.29
CA GLN A 255 -15.71 15.54 -55.48
C GLN A 255 -16.91 16.46 -55.78
N SER A 256 -16.81 17.75 -55.55
CA SER A 256 -16.09 18.77 -56.34
C SER A 256 -17.14 19.67 -57.01
N GLU A 257 -16.72 20.92 -57.23
CA GLU A 257 -17.46 22.04 -57.82
C GLU A 257 -18.32 22.82 -56.80
N GLY A 258 -18.14 24.12 -56.62
CA GLY A 258 -17.36 25.10 -57.37
C GLY A 258 -18.07 26.45 -57.29
N GLN A 259 -17.33 27.50 -57.66
CA GLN A 259 -17.74 28.87 -57.97
C GLN A 259 -17.53 29.94 -56.89
N VAL A 260 -16.50 30.79 -57.02
CA VAL A 260 -16.36 32.00 -57.89
C VAL A 260 -16.84 33.24 -57.13
N GLU A 261 -15.91 33.99 -56.55
CA GLU A 261 -15.58 35.40 -56.88
C GLU A 261 -14.25 35.79 -56.21
#